data_AF-A0A0N1BUE0-F1
#
_entry.id   AF-A0A0N1BUE0-F1
#
_cell.length_a   1.000
_cell.length_b   1.000
_cell.length_c   1.000
_cell.angle_alpha   90.00
_cell.angle_beta   90.00
_cell.angle_gamma   90.00
#
_symmetry.space_group_name_H-M   'P 1'
#
loop_
_entity.id
_entity.type
_entity.pdbx_description
1 polymer ?
#
loop_
_entity_poly.entity_id
_entity_poly.type
_entity_poly.pdbx_seq_one_letter_code
_entity_poly.pdbx_strand_id
1 'polypeptide(L)'
;MAAKRRPPINPEDTAPESMRAVCRNVVVAGKRTSIRMEPLLWDSLADISRREGQSLNDIVTMIDGRRGDSALTAALRIFILSYFRTASDAPSNTPGMAEEQTPFGTTADYSRVFRKALEIFDEA
;
A
#
# COMPACT_ATOMS: atom_id res chain seq x y z
N MET A 1 52.15 5.36 -11.93
CA MET A 1 50.73 5.23 -12.34
C MET A 1 49.95 4.63 -11.17
N ALA A 2 49.39 5.45 -10.28
CA ALA A 2 48.62 4.95 -9.14
C ALA A 2 47.21 4.60 -9.62
N ALA A 3 46.85 3.31 -9.60
CA ALA A 3 45.49 2.88 -9.86
C ALA A 3 44.57 3.44 -8.77
N LYS A 4 43.71 4.41 -9.12
CA LYS A 4 42.63 4.89 -8.24
C LYS A 4 41.76 3.70 -7.88
N ARG A 5 41.80 3.27 -6.62
CA ARG A 5 40.86 2.29 -6.07
C ARG A 5 39.45 2.86 -6.26
N ARG A 6 38.56 2.11 -6.93
CA ARG A 6 37.13 2.45 -6.96
C ARG A 6 36.63 2.55 -5.51
N PRO A 7 35.79 3.55 -5.18
CA PRO A 7 35.13 3.57 -3.88
C PRO A 7 34.32 2.28 -3.69
N PRO A 8 34.14 1.78 -2.46
CA PRO A 8 33.33 0.60 -2.20
C PRO A 8 31.92 0.87 -2.72
N ILE A 9 31.41 -0.03 -3.57
CA ILE A 9 30.01 -0.02 -3.99
C ILE A 9 29.20 -0.26 -2.72
N ASN A 10 28.36 0.70 -2.34
CA ASN A 10 27.48 0.52 -1.19
C ASN A 10 26.56 -0.67 -1.53
N PRO A 11 26.34 -1.66 -0.65
CA PRO A 11 25.51 -2.83 -1.01
C PRO A 11 24.11 -2.44 -1.48
N GLU A 12 23.59 -1.33 -0.95
CA GLU A 12 22.38 -0.65 -1.39
C GLU A 12 22.45 -0.15 -2.85
N ASP A 13 23.62 0.14 -3.41
CA ASP A 13 23.83 0.54 -4.82
C ASP A 13 23.78 -0.60 -5.84
N THR A 14 23.70 -1.85 -5.39
CA THR A 14 23.65 -3.03 -6.27
C THR A 14 22.23 -3.53 -6.52
N ALA A 15 21.29 -3.20 -5.64
CA ALA A 15 19.90 -3.61 -5.79
C ALA A 15 19.20 -2.75 -6.87
N PRO A 16 18.30 -3.34 -7.69
CA PRO A 16 17.38 -2.58 -8.53
C PRO A 16 16.67 -1.50 -7.71
N GLU A 17 16.44 -0.33 -8.30
CA GLU A 17 15.80 0.81 -7.62
C GLU A 17 14.43 0.44 -7.00
N SER A 18 13.69 -0.45 -7.67
CA SER A 18 12.42 -0.99 -7.18
C SER A 18 12.51 -1.79 -5.87
N MET A 19 13.70 -2.24 -5.49
CA MET A 19 13.97 -3.00 -4.26
C MET A 19 14.54 -2.12 -3.13
N ARG A 20 14.92 -0.87 -3.41
CA ARG A 20 15.47 0.04 -2.40
C ARG A 20 14.36 0.75 -1.67
N ALA A 21 14.09 0.38 -0.42
CA ALA A 21 13.01 0.98 0.36
C ALA A 21 13.23 2.49 0.59
N VAL A 22 12.20 3.27 0.28
CA VAL A 22 12.18 4.74 0.42
C VAL A 22 11.26 5.15 1.56
N CYS A 23 11.65 6.20 2.30
CA CYS A 23 10.79 6.78 3.34
C CYS A 23 9.81 7.78 2.72
N ARG A 24 8.51 7.64 3.04
CA ARG A 24 7.49 8.66 2.77
C ARG A 24 6.75 9.03 4.06
N ASN A 25 6.25 10.25 4.11
CA ASN A 25 5.46 10.76 5.22
C ASN A 25 3.98 10.68 4.89
N VAL A 26 3.20 10.13 5.82
CA VAL A 26 1.75 10.01 5.74
C VAL A 26 1.13 10.51 7.03
N VAL A 27 -0.17 10.80 7.02
CA VAL A 27 -0.91 11.14 8.23
C VAL A 27 -1.74 9.93 8.63
N VAL A 28 -1.51 9.44 9.85
CA VAL A 28 -2.18 8.27 10.42
C VAL A 28 -2.89 8.71 11.69
N ALA A 29 -4.22 8.64 11.72
CA ALA A 29 -5.03 9.09 12.87
C ALA A 29 -4.64 10.51 13.37
N GLY A 30 -4.38 11.44 12.44
CA GLY A 30 -3.97 12.82 12.73
C GLY A 30 -2.50 13.00 13.11
N LYS A 31 -1.69 11.94 13.17
CA LYS A 31 -0.26 11.99 13.48
C LYS A 31 0.58 11.81 12.21
N ARG A 32 1.62 12.63 12.05
CA ARG A 32 2.58 12.45 10.96
C ARG A 32 3.45 11.21 11.24
N THR A 33 3.42 10.26 10.32
CA THR A 33 4.13 8.99 10.44
C THR A 33 5.04 8.80 9.23
N SER A 34 6.32 8.55 9.49
CA SER A 34 7.29 8.18 8.45
C SER A 34 7.29 6.67 8.26
N ILE A 35 7.02 6.21 7.05
CA ILE A 35 7.00 4.78 6.70
C ILE A 35 8.09 4.53 5.66
N ARG A 36 8.87 3.47 5.84
CA ARG A 36 9.90 3.02 4.87
C ARG A 36 9.42 1.77 4.16
N MET A 37 9.28 1.83 2.84
CA MET A 37 8.79 0.73 2.00
C MET A 37 9.32 0.83 0.57
N GLU A 38 9.36 -0.29 -0.14
CA GLU A 38 9.80 -0.42 -1.52
C GLU A 38 8.95 0.46 -2.46
N PRO A 39 9.53 1.11 -3.49
CA PRO A 39 8.80 1.97 -4.42
C PRO A 39 7.58 1.30 -5.05
N LEU A 40 7.73 0.03 -5.48
CA LEU A 40 6.63 -0.72 -6.10
C LEU A 40 5.43 -0.87 -5.17
N LEU A 41 5.66 -1.04 -3.86
CA LEU A 41 4.60 -1.14 -2.88
C LEU A 41 3.95 0.22 -2.63
N TRP A 42 4.71 1.32 -2.70
CA TRP A 42 4.14 2.66 -2.64
C TRP A 42 3.22 2.95 -3.82
N ASP A 43 3.66 2.58 -5.02
CA ASP A 43 2.89 2.77 -6.24
C ASP A 43 1.64 1.87 -6.23
N SER A 44 1.79 0.62 -5.78
CA SER A 44 0.66 -0.29 -5.57
C SER A 44 -0.37 0.27 -4.59
N LEU A 45 0.06 0.88 -3.48
CA LEU A 45 -0.84 1.52 -2.53
C LEU A 45 -1.56 2.74 -3.15
N ALA A 46 -0.84 3.53 -3.95
CA ALA A 46 -1.43 4.66 -4.68
C ALA A 46 -2.44 4.18 -5.75
N ASP A 47 -2.21 3.03 -6.37
CA ASP A 47 -3.15 2.42 -7.32
C ASP A 47 -4.45 2.01 -6.62
N ILE A 48 -4.35 1.41 -5.44
CA ILE A 48 -5.52 1.09 -4.61
C ILE A 48 -6.27 2.37 -4.23
N SER A 49 -5.57 3.42 -3.76
CA SER A 49 -6.19 4.73 -3.48
C SER A 49 -7.02 5.25 -4.66
N ARG A 50 -6.49 5.18 -5.88
CA ARG A 50 -7.21 5.64 -7.08
C ARG A 50 -8.40 4.75 -7.42
N ARG A 51 -8.27 3.43 -7.34
CA ARG A 51 -9.35 2.47 -7.64
C ARG A 51 -10.54 2.58 -6.67
N GLU A 52 -10.26 2.96 -5.44
CA GLU A 52 -11.26 3.03 -4.37
C GLU A 52 -11.78 4.45 -4.13
N GLY A 53 -11.24 5.46 -4.84
CA GLY A 53 -11.59 6.86 -4.62
C GLY A 53 -11.26 7.37 -3.20
N GLN A 54 -10.27 6.79 -2.54
CA GLN A 54 -9.88 7.14 -1.16
C GLN A 54 -8.47 7.71 -1.08
N SER A 55 -8.23 8.56 -0.08
CA SER A 55 -6.88 9.08 0.13
C SER A 55 -5.96 7.99 0.70
N LEU A 56 -4.65 8.11 0.40
CA LEU A 56 -3.64 7.22 0.96
C LEU A 56 -3.63 7.28 2.50
N ASN A 57 -3.84 8.47 3.07
CA ASN A 57 -3.89 8.64 4.53
C ASN A 57 -5.07 7.88 5.16
N ASP A 58 -6.23 7.87 4.51
CA ASP A 58 -7.42 7.16 5.01
C ASP A 58 -7.22 5.64 4.99
N ILE A 59 -6.69 5.12 3.88
CA ILE A 59 -6.36 3.69 3.76
C ILE A 59 -5.33 3.28 4.83
N VAL A 60 -4.25 4.06 5.00
CA VAL A 60 -3.22 3.75 6.00
C VAL A 60 -3.79 3.85 7.42
N THR A 61 -4.60 4.87 7.72
CA THR A 61 -5.24 5.03 9.04
C THR A 61 -6.15 3.85 9.36
N MET A 62 -6.92 3.38 8.38
CA MET A 62 -7.80 2.24 8.55
C MET A 62 -7.03 0.94 8.80
N ILE A 63 -5.92 0.72 8.08
CA ILE A 63 -5.06 -0.45 8.30
C ILE A 63 -4.37 -0.36 9.67
N ASP A 64 -3.91 0.82 10.07
CA ASP A 64 -3.32 1.06 11.40
C ASP A 64 -4.29 0.74 12.54
N GLY A 65 -5.59 0.99 12.34
CA GLY A 65 -6.64 0.65 13.31
C GLY A 65 -6.97 -0.84 13.39
N ARG A 66 -6.64 -1.65 12.37
CA ARG A 66 -6.97 -3.09 12.30
C ARG A 66 -5.79 -4.03 12.55
N ARG A 67 -4.55 -3.56 12.36
CA ARG A 67 -3.34 -4.40 12.42
C ARG A 67 -2.98 -4.97 13.81
N GLY A 68 -3.73 -4.63 14.87
CA GLY A 68 -3.40 -4.99 16.25
C GLY A 68 -2.00 -4.52 16.66
N ASP A 69 -1.19 -5.41 17.20
CA ASP A 69 0.20 -5.14 17.61
C ASP A 69 1.23 -5.30 16.48
N SER A 70 0.79 -5.68 15.27
CA SER A 70 1.69 -5.86 14.13
C SER A 70 2.29 -4.55 13.64
N ALA A 71 3.49 -4.59 13.08
CA ALA A 71 4.11 -3.41 12.50
C ALA A 71 3.30 -2.86 11.30
N LEU A 72 3.08 -1.54 11.26
CA LEU A 72 2.30 -0.89 10.20
C LEU A 72 2.80 -1.23 8.79
N THR A 73 4.11 -1.20 8.56
CA THR A 73 4.67 -1.53 7.24
C THR A 73 4.44 -3.00 6.86
N ALA A 74 4.42 -3.93 7.82
CA ALA A 74 4.09 -5.33 7.53
C ALA A 74 2.61 -5.47 7.16
N ALA A 75 1.73 -4.82 7.93
CA ALA A 75 0.29 -4.80 7.65
C ALA A 75 -0.03 -4.20 6.28
N LEU A 76 0.61 -3.09 5.89
CA LEU A 76 0.45 -2.48 4.56
C LEU A 76 0.85 -3.44 3.44
N ARG A 77 1.98 -4.14 3.59
CA ARG A 77 2.44 -5.11 2.58
C ARG A 77 1.46 -6.28 2.40
N ILE A 78 0.99 -6.84 3.51
CA ILE A 78 0.01 -7.93 3.49
C ILE A 78 -1.31 -7.47 2.88
N PHE A 79 -1.78 -6.27 3.25
CA PHE A 79 -2.99 -5.69 2.68
C PHE A 79 -2.88 -5.50 1.16
N ILE A 80 -1.80 -4.89 0.67
CA ILE A 80 -1.57 -4.68 -0.77
C ILE A 80 -1.62 -6.02 -1.50
N LEU A 81 -0.92 -7.03 -1.00
CA LEU A 81 -0.91 -8.36 -1.59
C LEU A 81 -2.32 -8.99 -1.61
N SER A 82 -3.04 -8.91 -0.49
CA SER A 82 -4.41 -9.43 -0.35
C SER A 82 -5.37 -8.78 -1.35
N TYR A 83 -5.26 -7.45 -1.52
CA TYR A 83 -6.06 -6.68 -2.47
C TYR A 83 -5.85 -7.15 -3.90
N PHE A 84 -4.60 -7.20 -4.36
CA PHE A 84 -4.31 -7.58 -5.76
C PHE A 84 -4.55 -9.06 -6.03
N ARG A 85 -4.36 -9.94 -5.05
CA ARG A 85 -4.75 -11.35 -5.15
C ARG A 85 -6.26 -11.47 -5.33
N THR A 86 -7.04 -10.81 -4.47
CA THR A 86 -8.50 -10.80 -4.54
C THR A 86 -9.00 -10.19 -5.86
N ALA A 87 -8.38 -9.12 -6.34
CA ALA A 87 -8.71 -8.50 -7.62
C ALA A 87 -8.45 -9.42 -8.82
N SER A 88 -7.42 -10.27 -8.72
CA SER A 88 -7.05 -11.24 -9.76
C SER A 88 -7.94 -12.48 -9.75
N ASP A 89 -8.40 -12.89 -8.56
CA ASP A 89 -9.29 -14.04 -8.38
C ASP A 89 -10.76 -13.71 -8.67
N ALA A 90 -11.12 -12.42 -8.73
CA ALA A 90 -12.48 -11.99 -9.05
C ALA A 90 -12.83 -12.40 -10.49
N PRO A 91 -13.95 -13.11 -10.71
CA PRO A 91 -14.39 -13.44 -12.06
C PRO A 91 -14.59 -12.13 -12.82
N SER A 92 -14.03 -12.06 -14.03
CA SER A 92 -14.09 -10.90 -14.93
C SER A 92 -15.53 -10.67 -15.41
N ASN A 93 -16.41 -10.23 -14.52
CA ASN A 93 -17.67 -9.64 -14.91
C ASN A 93 -17.43 -8.14 -14.97
N THR A 94 -17.46 -7.60 -16.18
CA THR A 94 -17.45 -6.16 -16.45
C THR A 94 -18.91 -5.70 -16.48
N PRO A 95 -19.43 -4.98 -15.48
CA PRO A 95 -20.52 -4.05 -15.72
C PRO A 95 -19.90 -2.70 -16.06
N GLY A 96 -20.29 -2.16 -17.22
CA GLY A 96 -19.90 -0.83 -17.65
C GLY A 96 -20.39 0.26 -16.71
N MET A 97 -19.58 1.34 -16.66
CA MET A 97 -19.94 2.75 -16.48
C MET A 97 -20.85 3.12 -15.30
N ALA A 98 -20.26 3.75 -14.28
CA ALA A 98 -20.58 5.11 -13.82
C ALA A 98 -19.82 5.37 -12.50
N GLU A 99 -18.69 6.08 -12.55
CA GLU A 99 -18.07 6.67 -11.36
C GLU A 99 -18.87 7.92 -10.97
N GLU A 100 -19.83 7.73 -10.07
CA GLU A 100 -20.43 8.82 -9.33
C GLU A 100 -19.51 9.15 -8.14
N GLN A 101 -18.90 10.32 -8.17
CA GLN A 101 -18.03 10.83 -7.11
C GLN A 101 -18.89 11.19 -5.90
N THR A 102 -18.92 10.33 -4.88
CA THR A 102 -19.49 10.64 -3.56
C THR A 102 -18.37 10.85 -2.52
N PRO A 103 -18.47 11.88 -1.64
CA PRO A 103 -17.46 12.14 -0.64
C PRO A 103 -17.64 11.31 0.64
N PHE A 104 -16.51 10.84 1.18
CA PHE A 104 -16.23 10.40 2.55
C PHE A 104 -17.12 9.31 3.20
N GLY A 105 -16.57 8.09 3.21
CA GLY A 105 -16.08 7.49 4.46
C GLY A 105 -17.07 6.66 5.28
N THR A 106 -17.48 5.50 4.76
CA THR A 106 -17.79 4.31 5.58
C THR A 106 -17.25 3.05 4.89
N THR A 107 -16.96 1.97 5.62
CA THR A 107 -16.53 0.67 5.04
C THR A 107 -17.46 0.16 3.92
N ALA A 108 -18.70 0.67 3.89
CA ALA A 108 -19.72 0.41 2.88
C ALA A 108 -19.32 0.90 1.47
N ASP A 109 -18.54 1.97 1.35
CA ASP A 109 -18.22 2.62 0.07
C ASP A 109 -17.08 1.94 -0.71
N TYR A 110 -16.30 1.10 -0.03
CA TYR A 110 -15.19 0.38 -0.65
C TYR A 110 -15.67 -0.70 -1.61
N SER A 111 -14.88 -1.02 -2.62
CA SER A 111 -15.15 -2.13 -3.53
C SER A 111 -15.24 -3.47 -2.79
N ARG A 112 -15.90 -4.46 -3.39
CA ARG A 112 -15.93 -5.83 -2.84
C ARG A 112 -14.52 -6.39 -2.65
N VAL A 113 -13.61 -6.09 -3.57
CA VAL A 113 -12.20 -6.50 -3.50
C VAL A 113 -11.55 -5.92 -2.26
N PHE A 114 -11.72 -4.62 -2.03
CA PHE A 114 -11.12 -3.95 -0.89
C PHE A 114 -11.66 -4.47 0.45
N ARG A 115 -12.99 -4.61 0.58
CA ARG A 115 -13.59 -5.16 1.80
C ARG A 115 -13.08 -6.57 2.07
N LYS A 116 -13.03 -7.43 1.05
CA LYS A 116 -12.51 -8.78 1.17
C LYS A 116 -11.03 -8.81 1.54
N ALA A 117 -10.24 -7.87 1.03
CA ALA A 117 -8.82 -7.75 1.36
C ALA A 117 -8.57 -7.36 2.83
N LEU A 118 -9.51 -6.62 3.45
CA LEU A 118 -9.43 -6.21 4.86
C LEU A 118 -9.71 -7.35 5.83
N GLU A 119 -10.45 -8.38 5.43
CA GLU A 119 -10.78 -9.54 6.28
C GLU A 119 -9.52 -10.25 6.79
N ILE A 120 -8.37 -10.09 6.12
CA ILE A 120 -7.06 -10.59 6.56
C ILE A 120 -6.67 -10.12 7.97
N PHE A 121 -7.25 -9.02 8.44
CA PHE A 121 -6.99 -8.46 9.77
C PHE A 121 -8.02 -8.88 10.82
N ASP A 122 -9.17 -9.43 10.40
CA ASP A 122 -10.25 -9.84 11.30
C ASP A 122 -10.06 -11.29 11.80
N GLU A 123 -9.14 -12.05 11.19
CA GLU A 123 -8.82 -13.46 11.52
C GLU A 123 -7.77 -13.64 12.63
N ALA A 124 -7.46 -12.59 13.41
CA ALA A 124 -6.43 -12.61 14.47
C ALA A 124 -7.01 -12.81 15.88
#